data_AF-A0A6I4MRD6-F1
#
_entry.id   AF-A0A6I4MRD6-F1
#
_cell.length_a   1.000
_cell.length_b   1.000
_cell.length_c   1.000
_cell.angle_alpha   90.00
_cell.angle_beta   90.00
_cell.angle_gamma   90.00
#
_symmetry.space_group_name_H-M   'P 1'
#
loop_
_entity.id
_entity.type
_entity.pdbx_description
1 polymer ?
#
loop_
_entity_poly.entity_id
_entity_poly.type
_entity_poly.pdbx_seq_one_letter_code
_entity_poly.pdbx_strand_id
1 'polypeptide(L)'
;MARIQILELPMVHVGDVSETPFLLVIDQVDDDTAEDITHWPEDIATRIGARQVLCLPGTVDIPANDLPPSIDEAFKNDVESWAAGTNETIMRIVEAMSGGTKRTPSPRPRNDGQRLAAERTDIARDMDRLAKWKHELADALGVDRTRDWDDIRNAAAGLRQGRDEARSWARHGYEIGQKHCSWTDHGVAPAWLTDGWPPHIDSCEHLKVAAEYDEALTRVRNLPEQPEVMDAQHPDPSGYLHGYGVAIREAKQASSEPRPTAYERGGYIASADDGDNTDGATAS
;
A
#
# COMPACT_ATOMS: atom_id res chain seq x y z
N MET A 1 24.83 27.41 6.69
CA MET A 1 25.31 26.67 5.51
C MET A 1 24.79 25.27 5.69
N ALA A 2 23.95 24.78 4.76
CA ALA A 2 23.29 23.50 4.93
C ALA A 2 24.32 22.38 5.12
N ARG A 3 24.06 21.49 6.07
CA ARG A 3 24.88 20.32 6.37
C ARG A 3 24.11 19.09 5.90
N ILE A 4 24.81 18.20 5.19
CA ILE A 4 24.25 16.96 4.67
C ILE A 4 24.79 15.82 5.52
N GLN A 5 23.89 14.98 6.01
CA GLN A 5 24.16 13.80 6.81
C GLN A 5 23.42 12.60 6.23
N ILE A 6 23.98 11.41 6.40
CA ILE A 6 23.35 10.15 6.04
C ILE A 6 22.98 9.44 7.34
N LEU A 7 21.73 8.97 7.43
CA LEU A 7 21.27 8.11 8.51
C LEU A 7 21.03 6.72 7.95
N GLU A 8 21.97 5.81 8.19
CA GLU A 8 21.81 4.41 7.83
C GLU A 8 20.69 3.78 8.66
N LEU A 9 19.80 3.06 7.99
CA LEU A 9 18.71 2.30 8.61
C LEU A 9 19.14 0.83 8.75
N PRO A 10 18.47 0.06 9.62
CA PRO A 10 18.75 -1.37 9.77
C PRO A 10 18.71 -2.10 8.42
N MET A 11 19.72 -2.92 8.17
CA MET A 11 19.84 -3.70 6.95
C MET A 11 18.63 -4.63 6.76
N VAL A 12 18.02 -4.57 5.59
CA VAL A 12 16.86 -5.39 5.24
C VAL A 12 17.31 -6.55 4.36
N HIS A 13 16.86 -7.74 4.70
CA HIS A 13 17.14 -8.97 3.95
C HIS A 13 15.84 -9.40 3.25
N VAL A 14 15.86 -9.44 1.92
CA VAL A 14 14.73 -9.88 1.08
C VAL A 14 15.20 -11.02 0.19
N GLY A 15 14.94 -12.25 0.62
CA GLY A 15 15.47 -13.44 -0.04
C GLY A 15 17.00 -13.48 0.06
N ASP A 16 17.66 -13.59 -1.08
CA ASP A 16 19.14 -13.60 -1.19
C ASP A 16 19.76 -12.20 -1.32
N VAL A 17 18.95 -11.13 -1.27
CA VAL A 17 19.41 -9.75 -1.41
C VAL A 17 19.43 -9.07 -0.05
N SER A 18 20.59 -8.48 0.29
CA SER A 18 20.74 -7.55 1.41
C SER A 18 20.86 -6.11 0.90
N GLU A 19 20.06 -5.22 1.48
CA GLU A 19 20.10 -3.78 1.20
C GLU A 19 20.24 -3.04 2.53
N THR A 20 21.11 -2.03 2.58
CA THR A 20 21.19 -1.11 3.73
C THR A 20 20.49 0.19 3.35
N PRO A 21 19.19 0.33 3.65
CA PRO A 21 18.48 1.56 3.36
C PRO A 21 19.06 2.73 4.17
N PHE A 22 18.89 3.96 3.68
CA PHE A 22 19.31 5.15 4.40
C PHE A 22 18.34 6.32 4.21
N LEU A 23 18.36 7.27 5.12
CA LEU A 23 17.69 8.56 5.01
C LEU A 23 18.72 9.65 4.74
N LEU A 24 18.38 10.61 3.88
CA LEU A 24 19.18 11.81 3.66
C LEU A 24 18.69 12.89 4.61
N VAL A 25 19.55 13.37 5.50
CA VAL A 25 19.22 14.46 6.43
C VAL A 25 19.98 15.71 5.99
N ILE A 26 19.25 16.77 5.71
CA ILE A 26 19.82 18.08 5.38
C ILE A 26 19.39 19.03 6.50
N ASP A 27 20.34 19.44 7.33
CA ASP A 27 20.10 20.28 8.49
C ASP A 27 20.79 21.65 8.34
N GLN A 28 20.41 22.63 9.17
CA GLN A 28 20.87 24.03 9.04
C GLN A 28 20.51 24.68 7.69
N VAL A 29 19.34 24.31 7.16
CA VAL A 29 18.75 24.88 5.94
C VAL A 29 17.97 26.14 6.30
N ASP A 30 18.06 27.20 5.49
CA ASP A 30 17.17 28.37 5.63
C ASP A 30 15.72 28.03 5.28
N ASP A 31 14.77 28.81 5.77
CA ASP A 31 13.32 28.53 5.62
C ASP A 31 12.91 28.44 4.14
N ASP A 32 13.45 29.32 3.28
CA ASP A 32 13.16 29.34 1.84
C ASP A 32 13.64 28.04 1.16
N THR A 33 14.88 27.63 1.43
CA THR A 33 15.44 26.38 0.88
C THR A 33 14.73 25.15 1.44
N ALA A 34 14.31 25.17 2.71
CA ALA A 34 13.55 24.08 3.31
C ALA A 34 12.17 23.94 2.65
N GLU A 35 11.50 25.05 2.34
CA GLU A 35 10.23 25.07 1.61
C GLU A 35 10.39 24.51 0.19
N ASP A 36 11.43 24.92 -0.55
CA ASP A 36 11.73 24.42 -1.88
C ASP A 36 11.97 22.90 -1.90
N ILE A 37 12.73 22.37 -0.95
CA ILE A 37 12.99 20.93 -0.86
C ILE A 37 11.73 20.16 -0.46
N THR A 38 10.88 20.75 0.38
CA THR A 38 9.61 20.13 0.83
C THR A 38 8.60 19.99 -0.30
N HIS A 39 8.72 20.77 -1.39
CA HIS A 39 7.89 20.61 -2.57
C HIS A 39 8.26 19.36 -3.42
N TRP A 40 9.49 18.85 -3.30
CA TRP A 40 10.01 17.75 -4.15
C TRP A 40 10.76 16.63 -3.40
N PRO A 41 10.33 16.19 -2.20
CA PRO A 41 11.10 15.25 -1.39
C PRO A 41 11.19 13.86 -2.03
N GLU A 42 10.15 13.42 -2.74
CA GLU A 42 10.11 12.11 -3.41
C GLU A 42 11.06 12.04 -4.61
N ASP A 43 11.18 13.12 -5.37
CA ASP A 43 12.07 13.19 -6.53
C ASP A 43 13.53 13.13 -6.10
N ILE A 44 13.89 13.84 -5.04
CA ILE A 44 15.25 13.83 -4.48
C ILE A 44 15.56 12.46 -3.88
N ALA A 45 14.65 11.90 -3.07
CA ALA A 45 14.82 10.57 -2.47
C ALA A 45 15.02 9.50 -3.55
N THR A 46 14.16 9.48 -4.57
CA THR A 46 14.21 8.51 -5.67
C THR A 46 15.49 8.62 -6.48
N ARG A 47 15.96 9.83 -6.79
CA ARG A 47 17.19 10.04 -7.56
C ARG A 47 18.46 9.61 -6.81
N ILE A 48 18.47 9.77 -5.49
CA ILE A 48 19.63 9.46 -4.64
C ILE A 48 19.59 8.00 -4.15
N GLY A 49 18.43 7.33 -4.23
CA GLY A 49 18.23 6.00 -3.65
C GLY A 49 18.02 6.03 -2.14
N ALA A 50 17.75 7.21 -1.56
CA ALA A 50 17.37 7.34 -0.17
C ALA A 50 15.92 6.89 0.02
N ARG A 51 15.59 6.35 1.19
CA ARG A 51 14.20 6.03 1.55
C ARG A 51 13.36 7.28 1.77
N GLN A 52 13.98 8.34 2.27
CA GLN A 52 13.36 9.64 2.49
C GLN A 52 14.43 10.73 2.61
N VAL A 53 14.01 11.97 2.38
CA VAL A 53 14.80 13.17 2.65
C VAL A 53 14.14 13.94 3.79
N LEU A 54 14.92 14.33 4.80
CA LEU A 54 14.51 15.17 5.91
C LEU A 54 15.24 16.51 5.80
N CYS A 55 14.50 17.61 5.66
CA CYS A 55 15.05 18.96 5.71
C CYS A 55 14.65 19.65 7.01
N LEU A 56 15.64 20.15 7.75
CA LEU A 56 15.43 20.72 9.08
C LEU A 56 16.15 22.06 9.20
N PRO A 57 15.48 23.10 9.73
CA PRO A 57 16.12 24.40 9.93
C PRO A 57 17.12 24.36 11.10
N GLY A 58 16.86 23.52 12.10
CA GLY A 58 17.75 23.29 13.23
C GLY A 58 18.88 22.32 12.89
N THR A 59 19.91 22.30 13.74
CA THR A 59 20.95 21.26 13.69
C THR A 59 20.38 19.97 14.31
N VAL A 60 20.48 18.86 13.60
CA VAL A 60 20.19 17.53 14.15
C VAL A 60 21.48 16.79 14.37
N ASP A 61 21.70 16.43 15.62
CA ASP A 61 22.79 15.56 16.01
C ASP A 61 22.36 14.10 15.79
N ILE A 62 23.09 13.40 14.93
CA ILE A 62 22.87 11.98 14.63
C ILE A 62 24.00 11.22 15.31
N PRO A 63 23.73 10.53 16.43
CA PRO A 63 24.77 9.88 17.22
C PRO A 63 25.66 8.94 16.41
N ALA A 64 25.10 8.31 15.36
CA ALA A 64 25.81 7.40 14.47
C ALA A 64 26.98 8.05 13.70
N ASN A 65 26.97 9.37 13.49
CA ASN A 65 28.00 10.08 12.73
C ASN A 65 29.17 10.59 13.59
N ASP A 66 28.99 10.64 14.91
CA ASP A 66 29.98 11.16 15.87
C ASP A 66 30.73 10.06 16.64
N LEU A 67 30.49 8.78 16.31
CA LEU A 67 31.23 7.67 16.93
C LEU A 67 32.63 7.54 16.29
N PRO A 68 33.73 7.78 17.04
CA PRO A 68 35.01 7.23 16.65
C PRO A 68 34.87 5.71 16.47
N PRO A 69 35.57 5.09 15.51
CA PRO A 69 35.38 3.70 15.08
C PRO A 69 35.62 2.62 16.17
N SER A 70 35.81 3.01 17.44
CA SER A 70 36.05 2.13 18.59
C SER A 70 34.88 2.04 19.59
N ILE A 71 33.76 2.76 19.41
CA ILE A 71 32.66 2.78 20.40
C ILE A 71 31.66 1.63 20.23
N ASP A 72 31.68 0.96 19.08
CA ASP A 72 30.72 -0.08 18.71
C ASP A 72 30.64 -1.24 19.72
N GLU A 73 31.77 -1.57 20.38
CA GLU A 73 31.79 -2.62 21.42
C GLU A 73 31.20 -2.17 22.76
N ALA A 74 31.45 -0.92 23.17
CA ALA A 74 30.94 -0.42 24.45
C ALA A 74 29.42 -0.25 24.41
N PHE A 75 28.88 0.28 23.30
CA PHE A 75 27.44 0.41 23.12
C PHE A 75 26.74 -0.95 23.01
N LYS A 76 27.32 -1.92 22.28
CA LYS A 76 26.81 -3.30 22.25
C LYS A 76 26.73 -3.90 23.65
N ASN A 77 27.78 -3.75 24.45
CA ASN A 77 27.83 -4.29 25.81
C ASN A 77 26.75 -3.68 26.72
N ASP A 78 26.46 -2.38 26.59
CA ASP A 78 25.41 -1.71 27.35
C ASP A 78 24.01 -2.18 26.93
N VAL A 79 23.76 -2.34 25.63
CA VAL A 79 22.48 -2.85 25.11
C VAL A 79 22.25 -4.31 25.52
N GLU A 80 23.28 -5.16 25.45
CA GLU A 80 23.20 -6.55 25.89
C GLU A 80 22.95 -6.65 27.40
N SER A 81 23.58 -5.80 28.21
CA SER A 81 23.36 -5.72 29.66
C SER A 81 21.92 -5.34 30.00
N TRP A 82 21.37 -4.34 29.30
CA TRP A 82 19.98 -3.91 29.49
C TRP A 82 18.97 -4.99 29.07
N ALA A 83 19.21 -5.66 27.93
CA ALA A 83 18.35 -6.75 27.47
C ALA A 83 18.33 -7.93 28.47
N ALA A 84 19.47 -8.26 29.07
CA ALA A 84 19.56 -9.30 30.11
C ALA A 84 18.70 -8.95 31.35
N GLY A 85 18.75 -7.71 31.84
CA GLY A 85 17.95 -7.27 32.98
C GLY A 85 16.43 -7.26 32.70
N THR A 86 16.05 -6.98 31.46
CA THR A 86 14.63 -6.94 31.06
C THR A 86 14.05 -8.36 30.96
N ASN A 87 14.81 -9.30 30.41
CA ASN A 87 14.42 -10.71 30.35
C ASN A 87 14.25 -11.35 31.74
N GLU A 88 15.11 -10.99 32.70
CA GLU A 88 14.96 -11.44 34.09
C GLU A 88 13.64 -10.95 34.71
N THR A 89 13.27 -9.69 34.44
CA THR A 89 12.03 -9.09 34.96
C THR A 89 10.80 -9.77 34.36
N ILE A 90 10.81 -10.04 33.04
CA ILE A 90 9.73 -10.77 32.36
C ILE A 90 9.56 -12.17 32.95
N MET A 91 10.66 -12.89 33.19
CA MET A 91 10.62 -14.23 33.76
C MET A 91 10.01 -14.23 35.17
N ARG A 92 10.33 -13.24 36.02
CA ARG A 92 9.72 -13.11 37.35
C ARG A 92 8.20 -12.88 37.29
N ILE A 93 7.73 -12.11 36.30
CA ILE A 93 6.30 -11.88 36.10
C ILE A 93 5.62 -13.19 35.67
N VAL A 94 6.20 -13.92 34.72
CA VAL A 94 5.68 -15.22 34.26
C VAL A 94 5.65 -16.24 35.39
N GLU A 95 6.69 -16.29 36.22
CA GLU A 95 6.77 -17.19 37.37
C GLU A 95 5.71 -16.83 38.43
N ALA A 96 5.51 -15.55 38.71
CA ALA A 96 4.44 -15.08 39.61
C ALA A 96 3.03 -15.42 39.09
N MET A 97 2.82 -15.37 37.77
CA MET A 97 1.56 -15.78 37.15
C MET A 97 1.38 -17.30 37.13
N SER A 98 2.47 -18.06 36.99
CA SER A 98 2.46 -19.53 36.93
C SER A 98 2.38 -20.19 38.31
N GLY A 99 2.74 -19.47 39.38
CA GLY A 99 2.62 -19.88 40.78
C GLY A 99 1.19 -19.98 41.31
N GLY A 100 0.25 -20.40 40.46
CA GLY A 100 -1.17 -20.56 40.77
C GLY A 100 -1.38 -21.37 42.05
N THR A 101 -1.97 -20.70 43.03
CA THR A 101 -2.55 -21.27 44.26
C THR A 101 -3.13 -22.65 43.99
N LYS A 102 -2.54 -23.70 44.58
CA LYS A 102 -3.04 -25.07 44.53
C LYS A 102 -4.48 -25.08 45.08
N ARG A 103 -5.47 -24.94 44.20
CA ARG A 103 -6.88 -25.06 44.54
C ARG A 103 -7.12 -26.49 44.99
N THR A 104 -7.40 -26.66 46.29
CA THR A 104 -7.87 -27.92 46.85
C THR A 104 -9.15 -28.34 46.12
N PRO A 105 -9.26 -29.60 45.67
CA PRO A 105 -10.42 -30.06 44.92
C PRO A 105 -11.64 -30.11 45.85
N SER A 106 -12.60 -29.21 45.63
CA SER A 106 -13.89 -29.27 46.32
C SER A 106 -14.80 -30.36 45.70
N PRO A 107 -15.72 -30.96 46.46
CA PRO A 107 -16.65 -31.97 45.95
C PRO A 107 -17.54 -31.38 44.85
N ARG A 108 -17.67 -32.09 43.71
CA ARG A 108 -18.41 -31.61 42.53
C ARG A 108 -19.94 -31.79 42.71
N PRO A 109 -20.76 -30.74 42.50
CA PRO A 109 -22.20 -30.88 42.33
C PRO A 109 -22.56 -31.36 40.91
N ARG A 110 -23.65 -32.14 40.81
CA ARG A 110 -24.14 -32.87 39.61
C ARG A 110 -24.57 -32.03 38.39
N ASN A 111 -24.27 -30.73 38.34
CA ASN A 111 -24.68 -29.79 37.28
C ASN A 111 -23.49 -29.29 36.43
N ASP A 112 -22.53 -30.16 36.13
CA ASP A 112 -21.29 -29.78 35.42
C ASP A 112 -21.54 -29.18 34.02
N GLY A 113 -22.62 -29.56 33.33
CA GLY A 113 -22.94 -29.03 31.99
C GLY A 113 -23.26 -27.54 31.98
N GLN A 114 -24.07 -27.06 32.92
CA GLN A 114 -24.42 -25.63 33.03
C GLN A 114 -23.23 -24.80 33.53
N ARG A 115 -22.39 -25.38 34.39
CA ARG A 115 -21.19 -24.71 34.89
C ARG A 115 -20.15 -24.50 33.79
N LEU A 116 -19.90 -25.53 32.98
CA LEU A 116 -18.96 -25.44 31.86
C LEU A 116 -19.42 -24.44 30.78
N ALA A 117 -20.73 -24.34 30.55
CA ALA A 117 -21.28 -23.34 29.63
C ALA A 117 -21.07 -21.91 30.15
N ALA A 118 -21.32 -21.67 31.44
CA ALA A 118 -21.05 -20.38 32.07
C ALA A 118 -19.54 -20.03 32.06
N GLU A 119 -18.69 -20.98 32.43
CA GLU A 119 -17.22 -20.82 32.37
C GLU A 119 -16.74 -20.45 30.95
N ARG A 120 -17.29 -21.09 29.91
CA ARG A 120 -16.98 -20.74 28.51
C ARG A 120 -17.40 -19.32 28.14
N THR A 121 -18.55 -18.85 28.60
CA THR A 121 -18.99 -17.47 28.35
C THR A 121 -18.16 -16.43 29.09
N ASP A 122 -17.66 -16.77 30.28
CA ASP A 122 -16.78 -15.88 31.04
C ASP A 122 -15.39 -15.80 30.40
N ILE A 123 -14.84 -16.93 29.95
CA ILE A 123 -13.58 -16.97 29.18
C ILE A 123 -13.69 -16.14 27.90
N ALA A 124 -14.80 -16.25 27.16
CA ALA A 124 -15.03 -15.45 25.96
C ALA A 124 -15.07 -13.94 26.26
N ARG A 125 -15.76 -13.54 27.34
CA ARG A 125 -15.81 -12.14 27.78
C ARG A 125 -14.45 -11.61 28.22
N ASP A 126 -13.65 -12.42 28.90
CA ASP A 126 -12.30 -12.02 29.28
C ASP A 126 -11.37 -11.91 28.07
N MET A 127 -11.56 -12.74 27.04
CA MET A 127 -10.79 -12.60 25.80
C MET A 127 -11.13 -11.32 25.02
N ASP A 128 -12.41 -10.95 24.97
CA ASP A 128 -12.82 -9.68 24.38
C ASP A 128 -12.26 -8.47 25.14
N ARG A 129 -12.26 -8.52 26.48
CA ARG A 129 -11.63 -7.48 27.31
C ARG A 129 -10.14 -7.36 27.06
N LEU A 130 -9.45 -8.50 26.92
CA LEU A 130 -8.02 -8.54 26.70
C LEU A 130 -7.66 -8.04 25.29
N ALA A 131 -8.47 -8.35 24.28
CA ALA A 131 -8.34 -7.80 22.93
C ALA A 131 -8.55 -6.28 22.92
N LYS A 132 -9.58 -5.78 23.61
CA LYS A 132 -9.82 -4.34 23.75
C LYS A 132 -8.68 -3.62 24.45
N TRP A 133 -8.19 -4.16 25.56
CA TRP A 133 -7.07 -3.60 26.30
C TRP A 133 -5.79 -3.56 25.46
N LYS A 134 -5.52 -4.60 24.65
CA LYS A 134 -4.39 -4.62 23.73
C LYS A 134 -4.47 -3.49 22.69
N HIS A 135 -5.65 -3.20 22.16
CA HIS A 135 -5.87 -2.07 21.27
C HIS A 135 -5.61 -0.74 21.96
N GLU A 136 -6.20 -0.52 23.15
CA GLU A 136 -5.99 0.70 23.93
C GLU A 136 -4.51 0.91 24.30
N LEU A 137 -3.78 -0.17 24.58
CA LEU A 137 -2.34 -0.14 24.85
C LEU A 137 -1.53 0.21 23.59
N ALA A 138 -1.89 -0.35 22.42
CA ALA A 138 -1.23 -0.06 21.15
C ALA A 138 -1.42 1.41 20.73
N ASP A 139 -2.61 1.96 20.94
CA ASP A 139 -2.92 3.39 20.75
C ASP A 139 -2.10 4.26 21.71
N ALA A 140 -2.11 3.94 23.00
CA ALA A 140 -1.41 4.71 24.03
C ALA A 140 0.12 4.71 23.83
N LEU A 141 0.68 3.60 23.33
CA LEU A 141 2.11 3.48 23.02
C LEU A 141 2.47 4.04 21.63
N GLY A 142 1.48 4.48 20.83
CA GLY A 142 1.71 4.99 19.48
C GLY A 142 2.25 3.94 18.49
N VAL A 143 2.12 2.65 18.84
CA VAL A 143 2.58 1.52 18.01
C VAL A 143 1.64 1.31 16.81
N ASP A 144 0.41 1.83 16.85
CA ASP A 144 -0.54 1.77 15.73
C ASP A 144 -0.11 2.58 14.50
N ARG A 145 0.88 3.48 14.63
CA ARG A 145 1.52 4.16 13.49
C ARG A 145 2.18 3.21 12.50
N THR A 146 2.52 1.99 12.93
CA THR A 146 3.04 0.95 12.03
C THR A 146 1.95 0.37 11.12
N ARG A 147 0.71 0.32 11.61
CA ARG A 147 -0.47 -0.11 10.84
C ARG A 147 -0.89 0.97 9.83
N ASP A 148 -0.85 2.24 10.25
CA ASP A 148 -1.03 3.38 9.34
C ASP A 148 0.00 3.36 8.21
N TRP A 149 1.24 2.94 8.50
CA TRP A 149 2.30 2.83 7.50
C TRP A 149 2.02 1.74 6.46
N ASP A 150 1.47 0.59 6.87
CA ASP A 150 1.05 -0.46 5.94
C ASP A 150 -0.12 -0.01 5.06
N ASP A 151 -1.07 0.74 5.62
CA ASP A 151 -2.20 1.30 4.87
C ASP A 151 -1.74 2.36 3.85
N ILE A 152 -0.80 3.23 4.23
CA ILE A 152 -0.14 4.18 3.31
C ILE A 152 0.62 3.44 2.21
N ARG A 153 1.36 2.37 2.55
CA ARG A 153 2.11 1.57 1.58
C ARG A 153 1.18 0.86 0.60
N ASN A 154 0.06 0.33 1.09
CA ASN A 154 -0.96 -0.33 0.26
C ASN A 154 -1.67 0.68 -0.65
N ALA A 155 -1.99 1.87 -0.14
CA ALA A 155 -2.53 2.96 -0.95
C ALA A 155 -1.56 3.41 -2.05
N ALA A 156 -0.28 3.58 -1.71
CA ALA A 156 0.77 3.91 -2.68
C ALA A 156 0.98 2.81 -3.74
N ALA A 157 0.90 1.55 -3.35
CA ALA A 157 0.93 0.42 -4.29
C ALA A 157 -0.27 0.43 -5.25
N GLY A 158 -1.47 0.72 -4.75
CA GLY A 158 -2.68 0.88 -5.57
C GLY A 158 -2.56 2.03 -6.58
N LEU A 159 -1.99 3.17 -6.17
CA LEU A 159 -1.75 4.31 -7.06
C LEU A 159 -0.73 3.98 -8.17
N ARG A 160 0.32 3.22 -7.86
CA ARG A 160 1.29 2.74 -8.88
C ARG A 160 0.62 1.81 -9.87
N GLN A 161 -0.20 0.88 -9.40
CA GLN A 161 -0.96 -0.03 -10.25
C GLN A 161 -1.91 0.74 -11.19
N GLY A 162 -2.65 1.72 -10.66
CA GLY A 162 -3.53 2.56 -11.48
C GLY A 162 -2.78 3.40 -12.52
N ARG A 163 -1.61 3.92 -12.18
CA ARG A 163 -0.73 4.64 -13.13
C ARG A 163 -0.23 3.72 -14.25
N ASP A 164 0.20 2.52 -13.90
CA ASP A 164 0.74 1.57 -14.87
C ASP A 164 -0.37 1.01 -15.77
N GLU A 165 -1.58 0.81 -15.23
CA GLU A 165 -2.77 0.50 -16.01
C GLU A 165 -3.14 1.64 -16.97
N ALA A 166 -3.14 2.90 -16.50
CA ALA A 166 -3.38 4.07 -17.35
C ALA A 166 -2.34 4.20 -18.47
N ARG A 167 -1.07 3.91 -18.19
CA ARG A 167 -0.01 3.82 -19.21
C ARG A 167 -0.27 2.71 -20.21
N SER A 168 -0.73 1.55 -19.76
CA SER A 168 -1.12 0.43 -20.63
C SER A 168 -2.27 0.82 -21.56
N TRP A 169 -3.31 1.50 -21.04
CA TRP A 169 -4.42 2.01 -21.85
C TRP A 169 -3.98 3.08 -22.85
N ALA A 170 -3.11 4.00 -22.46
CA ALA A 170 -2.54 5.00 -23.35
C ALA A 170 -1.72 4.37 -24.49
N ARG A 171 -0.93 3.33 -24.18
CA ARG A 171 -0.20 2.53 -25.18
C ARG A 171 -1.15 1.85 -26.15
N HIS A 172 -2.19 1.20 -25.63
CA HIS A 172 -3.18 0.51 -26.46
C HIS A 172 -3.95 1.48 -27.38
N GLY A 173 -4.36 2.64 -26.87
CA GLY A 173 -5.01 3.67 -27.68
C GLY A 173 -4.11 4.19 -28.80
N TYR A 174 -2.82 4.36 -28.52
CA TYR A 174 -1.82 4.77 -29.52
C TYR A 174 -1.63 3.69 -30.61
N GLU A 175 -1.56 2.41 -30.23
CA GLU A 175 -1.47 1.28 -31.17
C GLU A 175 -2.69 1.17 -32.09
N ILE A 176 -3.90 1.35 -31.55
CA ILE A 176 -5.14 1.41 -32.35
C ILE A 176 -5.08 2.59 -33.33
N GLY A 177 -4.65 3.77 -32.87
CA GLY A 177 -4.47 4.94 -33.72
C GLY A 177 -3.49 4.71 -34.87
N GLN A 178 -2.37 4.03 -34.60
CA GLN A 178 -1.40 3.68 -35.65
C GLN A 178 -1.97 2.67 -36.67
N LYS A 179 -2.67 1.63 -36.21
CA LYS A 179 -3.21 0.58 -37.10
C LYS A 179 -4.40 1.04 -37.93
N HIS A 180 -5.25 1.90 -37.40
CA HIS A 180 -6.54 2.23 -38.01
C HIS A 180 -6.63 3.64 -38.57
N CYS A 181 -5.83 4.60 -38.08
CA CYS A 181 -6.00 6.01 -38.42
C CYS A 181 -4.85 6.63 -39.20
N SER A 182 -3.92 5.84 -39.78
CA SER A 182 -2.75 6.37 -40.53
C SER A 182 -1.96 7.42 -39.74
N TRP A 183 -1.88 7.28 -38.41
CA TRP A 183 -1.10 8.15 -37.52
C TRP A 183 0.43 8.01 -37.70
N THR A 184 0.87 7.19 -38.64
CA THR A 184 2.30 7.03 -38.99
C THR A 184 2.96 8.32 -39.44
N ASP A 185 2.20 9.33 -39.88
CA ASP A 185 2.74 10.57 -40.43
C ASP A 185 2.86 11.72 -39.41
N HIS A 186 2.39 11.53 -38.17
CA HIS A 186 2.32 12.60 -37.17
C HIS A 186 2.93 12.19 -35.82
N GLY A 187 4.27 12.10 -35.81
CA GLY A 187 5.07 12.20 -34.59
C GLY A 187 5.42 10.89 -33.91
N VAL A 188 6.68 10.80 -33.46
CA VAL A 188 7.17 9.73 -32.59
C VAL A 188 6.48 9.90 -31.23
N ALA A 189 5.89 8.84 -30.69
CA ALA A 189 5.34 8.88 -29.33
C ALA A 189 6.43 9.39 -28.35
N PRO A 190 6.05 10.20 -27.35
CA PRO A 190 7.01 10.71 -26.37
C PRO A 190 7.80 9.58 -25.71
N ALA A 191 9.09 9.80 -25.46
CA ALA A 191 10.00 8.77 -24.95
C ALA A 191 9.49 8.07 -23.69
N TRP A 192 8.79 8.79 -22.79
CA TRP A 192 8.21 8.22 -21.57
C TRP A 192 7.06 7.21 -21.82
N LEU A 193 6.45 7.24 -23.01
CA LEU A 193 5.40 6.31 -23.44
C LEU A 193 5.98 5.05 -24.10
N THR A 194 7.13 5.20 -24.78
CA THR A 194 7.82 4.14 -25.53
C THR A 194 9.01 3.52 -24.81
N ASP A 195 9.45 4.07 -23.68
CA ASP A 195 10.57 3.51 -22.92
C ASP A 195 10.23 2.10 -22.43
N GLY A 196 11.09 1.14 -22.79
CA GLY A 196 10.90 -0.30 -22.52
C GLY A 196 10.08 -1.06 -23.57
N TRP A 197 9.78 -0.49 -24.74
CA TRP A 197 9.16 -1.24 -25.84
C TRP A 197 10.07 -2.38 -26.33
N PRO A 198 9.55 -3.61 -26.52
CA PRO A 198 10.29 -4.62 -27.25
C PRO A 198 10.41 -4.22 -28.73
N PRO A 199 11.51 -4.56 -29.40
CA PRO A 199 11.78 -4.16 -30.78
C PRO A 199 10.79 -4.75 -31.80
N HIS A 200 9.99 -5.75 -31.40
CA HIS A 200 9.02 -6.42 -32.25
C HIS A 200 7.66 -6.53 -31.56
N ILE A 201 6.60 -6.08 -32.24
CA ILE A 201 5.24 -5.99 -31.71
C ILE A 201 4.66 -7.37 -31.31
N ASP A 202 5.05 -8.43 -32.01
CA ASP A 202 4.57 -9.81 -31.77
C ASP A 202 5.11 -10.44 -30.48
N SER A 203 6.10 -9.79 -29.84
CA SER A 203 6.72 -10.26 -28.60
C SER A 203 6.16 -9.61 -27.34
N CYS A 204 5.23 -8.66 -27.47
CA CYS A 204 4.67 -7.96 -26.32
C CYS A 204 3.68 -8.85 -25.55
N GLU A 205 4.03 -9.22 -24.32
CA GLU A 205 3.18 -10.00 -23.41
C GLU A 205 1.82 -9.33 -23.17
N HIS A 206 1.77 -7.99 -23.17
CA HIS A 206 0.54 -7.22 -23.01
C HIS A 206 -0.44 -7.38 -24.19
N LEU A 207 0.05 -7.64 -25.41
CA LEU A 207 -0.81 -7.93 -26.57
C LEU A 207 -1.39 -9.34 -26.50
N LYS A 208 -0.66 -10.29 -25.90
CA LYS A 208 -1.20 -11.63 -25.60
C LYS A 208 -2.30 -11.52 -24.54
N VAL A 209 -2.05 -10.76 -23.48
CA VAL A 209 -3.05 -10.49 -22.43
C VAL A 209 -4.27 -9.75 -22.99
N ALA A 210 -4.09 -8.76 -23.87
CA ALA A 210 -5.21 -8.08 -24.53
C ALA A 210 -6.06 -9.03 -25.40
N ALA A 211 -5.41 -9.93 -26.15
CA ALA A 211 -6.11 -10.97 -26.92
C ALA A 211 -6.88 -11.94 -26.01
N GLU A 212 -6.31 -12.32 -24.85
CA GLU A 212 -6.97 -13.13 -23.83
C GLU A 212 -8.18 -12.40 -23.21
N TYR A 213 -8.09 -11.08 -23.01
CA TYR A 213 -9.21 -10.25 -22.55
C TYR A 213 -10.33 -10.18 -23.58
N ASP A 214 -10.01 -10.00 -24.87
CA ASP A 214 -10.99 -10.00 -25.95
C ASP A 214 -11.68 -11.37 -26.09
N GLU A 215 -10.92 -12.45 -25.93
CA GLU A 215 -11.45 -13.81 -25.87
C GLU A 215 -12.36 -14.00 -24.65
N ALA A 216 -11.99 -13.47 -23.47
CA ALA A 216 -12.81 -13.51 -22.27
C ALA A 216 -14.13 -12.73 -22.43
N LEU A 217 -14.07 -11.53 -23.01
CA LEU A 217 -15.26 -10.73 -23.31
C LEU A 217 -16.17 -11.43 -24.33
N THR A 218 -15.58 -12.07 -25.34
CA THR A 218 -16.33 -12.87 -26.32
C THR A 218 -17.00 -14.07 -25.65
N ARG A 219 -16.32 -14.76 -24.72
CA ARG A 219 -16.92 -15.84 -23.92
C ARG A 219 -18.11 -15.35 -23.09
N VAL A 220 -17.97 -14.22 -22.39
CA VAL A 220 -19.06 -13.63 -21.58
C VAL A 220 -20.26 -13.25 -22.46
N ARG A 221 -20.03 -12.65 -23.63
CA ARG A 221 -21.10 -12.29 -24.58
C ARG A 221 -21.86 -13.51 -25.09
N ASN A 222 -21.18 -14.63 -25.28
CA ASN A 222 -21.74 -15.88 -25.79
C ASN A 222 -22.36 -16.78 -24.70
N LEU A 223 -22.27 -16.42 -23.42
CA LEU A 223 -22.91 -17.22 -22.36
C LEU A 223 -24.45 -17.21 -22.52
N PRO A 224 -25.11 -18.39 -22.45
CA PRO A 224 -26.56 -18.46 -22.52
C PRO A 224 -27.17 -17.85 -21.24
N GLU A 225 -28.19 -17.00 -21.39
CA GLU A 225 -28.88 -16.39 -20.25
C GLU A 225 -29.81 -17.36 -19.52
N GLN A 226 -30.19 -18.44 -20.20
CA GLN A 226 -30.94 -19.56 -19.64
C GLN A 226 -30.13 -20.82 -19.90
N PRO A 227 -29.35 -21.30 -18.92
CA PRO A 227 -28.60 -22.53 -19.10
C PRO A 227 -29.61 -23.67 -19.24
N GLU A 228 -29.50 -24.46 -20.30
CA GLU A 228 -30.29 -25.70 -20.45
C GLU A 228 -29.84 -26.67 -19.35
N VAL A 229 -30.53 -26.61 -18.21
CA VAL A 229 -30.49 -27.58 -17.11
C VAL A 229 -29.09 -27.85 -16.58
N MET A 230 -28.67 -27.12 -15.54
CA MET A 230 -27.70 -27.70 -14.62
C MET A 230 -28.36 -28.91 -13.96
N ASP A 231 -27.91 -30.11 -14.33
CA ASP A 231 -28.33 -31.40 -13.80
C ASP A 231 -27.82 -31.58 -12.35
N ALA A 232 -28.17 -30.62 -11.49
CA ALA A 232 -27.87 -30.64 -10.08
C ALA A 232 -29.10 -31.21 -9.39
N GLN A 233 -28.94 -32.39 -8.80
CA GLN A 233 -29.84 -32.96 -7.79
C GLN A 233 -29.85 -32.08 -6.52
N HIS A 234 -30.18 -30.80 -6.67
CA HIS A 234 -30.15 -29.81 -5.62
C HIS A 234 -31.57 -29.65 -5.05
N PRO A 235 -31.76 -29.64 -3.73
CA PRO A 235 -33.08 -29.65 -3.10
C PRO A 235 -33.92 -28.39 -3.36
N ASP A 236 -33.31 -27.32 -3.90
CA ASP A 236 -34.02 -26.13 -4.35
C ASP A 236 -33.36 -25.54 -5.61
N PRO A 237 -33.84 -25.89 -6.81
CA PRO A 237 -33.31 -25.39 -8.08
C PRO A 237 -33.77 -23.96 -8.41
N SER A 238 -34.79 -23.45 -7.71
CA SER A 238 -35.44 -22.17 -8.06
C SER A 238 -34.63 -20.95 -7.62
N GLY A 239 -33.93 -21.02 -6.49
CA GLY A 239 -33.12 -19.92 -5.96
C GLY A 239 -31.86 -19.61 -6.79
N TYR A 240 -31.27 -20.62 -7.43
CA TYR A 240 -30.01 -20.46 -8.18
C TYR A 240 -30.22 -19.93 -9.60
N LEU A 241 -31.32 -20.31 -10.24
CA LEU A 241 -31.65 -19.87 -11.60
C LEU A 241 -31.93 -18.37 -11.69
N HIS A 242 -32.52 -17.78 -10.63
CA HIS A 242 -32.80 -16.34 -10.61
C HIS A 242 -31.53 -15.49 -10.46
N GLY A 243 -30.54 -15.97 -9.69
CA GLY A 243 -29.25 -15.30 -9.54
C GLY A 243 -28.36 -15.41 -10.79
N TYR A 244 -28.35 -16.58 -11.43
CA TYR A 244 -27.55 -16.81 -12.64
C TYR A 244 -27.96 -15.89 -13.80
N GLY A 245 -29.27 -15.84 -14.12
CA GLY A 245 -29.75 -15.03 -15.24
C GLY A 245 -29.52 -13.52 -15.04
N VAL A 246 -29.61 -13.04 -13.80
CA VAL A 246 -29.30 -11.64 -13.45
C VAL A 246 -27.80 -11.37 -13.61
N ALA A 247 -26.94 -12.23 -13.07
CA ALA A 247 -25.49 -12.08 -13.16
C ALA A 247 -24.97 -12.11 -14.61
N ILE A 248 -25.49 -13.00 -15.47
CA ILE A 248 -25.11 -13.03 -16.90
C ILE A 248 -25.57 -11.77 -17.62
N ARG A 249 -26.77 -11.25 -17.33
CA ARG A 249 -27.28 -10.04 -17.96
C ARG A 249 -26.47 -8.80 -17.56
N GLU A 250 -26.12 -8.67 -16.28
CA GLU A 250 -25.25 -7.60 -15.78
C GLU A 250 -23.85 -7.68 -16.38
N ALA A 251 -23.26 -8.88 -16.46
CA ALA A 251 -21.95 -9.08 -17.07
C ALA A 251 -21.94 -8.73 -18.58
N LYS A 252 -23.00 -9.11 -19.31
CA LYS A 252 -23.17 -8.75 -20.72
C LYS A 252 -23.34 -7.25 -20.89
N GLN A 253 -24.16 -6.60 -20.06
CA GLN A 253 -24.36 -5.16 -20.09
C GLN A 253 -23.05 -4.41 -19.81
N ALA A 254 -22.30 -4.79 -18.77
CA ALA A 254 -20.99 -4.21 -18.49
C ALA A 254 -19.98 -4.41 -19.63
N SER A 255 -20.10 -5.51 -20.40
CA SER A 255 -19.24 -5.77 -21.57
C SER A 255 -19.63 -5.01 -22.84
N SER A 256 -20.84 -4.43 -22.89
CA SER A 256 -21.39 -3.72 -24.06
C SER A 256 -21.47 -2.21 -23.86
N GLU A 257 -21.42 -1.73 -22.62
CA GLU A 257 -21.36 -0.30 -22.34
C GLU A 257 -20.07 0.31 -22.93
N PRO A 258 -20.19 1.37 -23.76
CA PRO A 258 -19.02 2.09 -24.24
C PRO A 258 -18.28 2.63 -23.02
N ARG A 259 -16.98 2.34 -22.92
CA ARG A 259 -16.19 2.81 -21.79
C ARG A 259 -16.31 4.33 -21.70
N PRO A 260 -16.64 4.88 -20.52
CA PRO A 260 -16.74 6.32 -20.35
C PRO A 260 -15.41 6.92 -20.75
N THR A 261 -15.48 7.86 -21.69
CA THR A 261 -14.29 8.51 -22.23
C THR A 261 -13.58 9.23 -21.09
N ALA A 262 -12.25 9.37 -21.16
CA ALA A 262 -11.49 10.03 -20.09
C ALA A 262 -12.02 11.44 -19.73
N TYR A 263 -12.72 12.08 -20.68
CA TYR A 263 -13.37 13.37 -20.53
C TYR A 263 -14.55 13.36 -19.54
N GLU A 264 -15.25 12.23 -19.38
CA GLU A 264 -16.41 12.10 -18.48
C GLU A 264 -16.02 11.78 -17.04
N ARG A 265 -14.78 11.30 -16.83
CA ARG A 265 -14.24 10.99 -15.49
C ARG A 265 -13.48 12.15 -14.85
N GLY A 266 -12.99 13.10 -15.65
CA GLY A 266 -12.27 14.28 -15.19
C GLY A 266 -13.12 15.53 -15.22
N GLY A 267 -14.03 15.70 -14.26
CA GLY A 267 -14.74 16.96 -14.02
C GLY A 267 -13.80 18.05 -13.50
N TYR A 268 -12.83 18.49 -14.31
CA TYR A 268 -12.11 19.74 -14.09
C TYR A 268 -12.93 20.87 -14.70
N ILE A 269 -13.65 21.60 -13.83
CA ILE A 269 -14.21 22.91 -14.18
C ILE A 269 -13.01 23.85 -14.31
N ALA A 270 -12.50 24.03 -15.53
CA ALA A 270 -11.56 25.10 -15.82
C ALA A 270 -12.31 26.43 -15.66
N SER A 271 -12.08 27.10 -14.53
CA SER A 271 -12.49 28.48 -14.30
C SER A 271 -11.67 29.37 -15.24
N ALA A 272 -12.27 29.83 -16.33
CA ALA A 272 -11.72 30.89 -17.15
C ALA A 272 -11.84 32.20 -16.35
N ASP A 273 -10.75 32.60 -15.71
CA ASP A 273 -10.59 33.93 -15.13
C ASP A 273 -9.30 34.54 -15.69
N ASP A 274 -9.31 34.79 -17.00
CA ASP A 274 -8.31 35.62 -17.68
C ASP A 274 -8.71 37.09 -17.48
N GLY A 275 -8.31 37.63 -16.33
CA GLY A 275 -8.31 39.06 -16.06
C GLY A 275 -7.22 39.76 -16.87
N ASP A 276 -7.60 40.25 -18.05
CA ASP A 276 -6.88 41.26 -18.84
C ASP A 276 -6.64 42.51 -17.97
N ASN A 277 -5.37 42.77 -17.66
CA ASN A 277 -4.94 44.01 -17.00
C ASN A 277 -3.73 44.58 -17.76
N THR A 278 -4.01 45.22 -18.89
CA THR A 278 -3.03 45.99 -19.67
C THR A 278 -3.35 47.47 -19.61
N ASP A 279 -3.08 48.10 -18.45
CA ASP A 279 -3.07 49.56 -18.33
C ASP A 279 -1.63 50.11 -18.38
N GLY A 280 -1.34 50.80 -19.48
CA GLY A 280 -0.77 52.16 -19.46
C GLY A 280 0.70 52.35 -19.06
N ALA A 281 1.58 52.46 -20.07
CA ALA A 281 2.80 53.25 -19.96
C ALA A 281 2.95 54.15 -21.20
N THR A 282 2.65 55.44 -21.01
CA THR A 282 3.08 56.53 -21.90
C THR A 282 4.13 57.38 -21.18
N ALA A 283 5.00 58.01 -21.98
CA ALA A 283 5.96 59.07 -21.68
C ALA A 283 7.37 58.68 -21.18
N SER A 284 8.34 58.68 -22.10
CA SER A 284 9.30 59.80 -22.30
C SER A 284 10.09 59.61 -23.60
#